data_AF-A0A831VAL2-F1
#
_entry.id   AF-A0A831VAL2-F1
#
_cell.length_a   1.000
_cell.length_b   1.000
_cell.length_c   1.000
_cell.angle_alpha   90.00
_cell.angle_beta   90.00
_cell.angle_gamma   90.00
#
_symmetry.space_group_name_H-M   'P 1'
#
loop_
_entity.id
_entity.type
_entity.pdbx_description
1 polymer ?
#
loop_
_entity_poly.entity_id
_entity_poly.type
_entity_poly.pdbx_seq_one_letter_code
_entity_poly.pdbx_strand_id
1 'polypeptide(L)'
;FVEIVGQIYAIQNPIGKLGIVGEMAMDRPQEFRKAIRSMAITVIVLSTMFSLVGGPLLSALNVDMVGFRIAGGIIILSTSVTTLMHGSTTTLGGKLEEAAVVPLATPLIVGPGTMTTLILYSTIYGPTATLIASLTASALSVATLYLGARLVKLFGPVPAKALGRFMALIIATTGTELVLSGLSQYVERLRA
;
A
#
# COMPACT_ATOMS: atom_id res chain seq x y z
N PHE A 1 8.23 5.19 -15.64
CA PHE A 1 6.78 4.95 -15.50
C PHE A 1 6.47 3.55 -15.01
N VAL A 2 6.82 2.48 -15.75
CA VAL A 2 6.56 1.08 -15.35
C VAL A 2 7.12 0.74 -13.96
N GLU A 3 8.32 1.23 -13.63
CA GLU A 3 8.93 1.05 -12.31
C GLU A 3 8.09 1.64 -11.17
N ILE A 4 7.65 2.90 -11.31
CA ILE A 4 6.80 3.60 -10.32
C ILE A 4 5.49 2.84 -10.11
N VAL A 5 4.86 2.39 -11.20
CA VAL A 5 3.63 1.59 -11.15
C VAL A 5 3.89 0.27 -10.42
N GLY A 6 4.99 -0.42 -10.73
CA GLY A 6 5.39 -1.67 -10.11
C GLY A 6 5.65 -1.54 -8.62
N GLN A 7 6.33 -0.48 -8.18
CA GLN A 7 6.61 -0.19 -6.77
C GLN A 7 5.31 0.13 -6.01
N ILE A 8 4.45 1.00 -6.55
CA ILE A 8 3.14 1.29 -5.92
C ILE A 8 2.27 0.03 -5.86
N TYR A 9 2.23 -0.77 -6.93
CA TYR A 9 1.49 -2.03 -6.95
C TYR A 9 2.02 -3.02 -5.91
N ALA A 10 3.34 -3.14 -5.79
CA ALA A 10 3.97 -3.98 -4.79
C ALA A 10 3.58 -3.55 -3.38
N ILE A 11 3.69 -2.25 -3.07
CA ILE A 11 3.32 -1.69 -1.76
C ILE A 11 1.82 -1.87 -1.47
N GLN A 12 0.96 -1.73 -2.47
CA GLN A 12 -0.47 -2.01 -2.31
C GLN A 12 -0.74 -3.49 -1.98
N ASN A 13 0.17 -4.39 -2.33
CA ASN A 13 0.15 -5.84 -2.09
C ASN A 13 -1.23 -6.50 -2.34
N PRO A 14 -1.83 -6.35 -3.54
CA PRO A 14 -3.12 -6.97 -3.85
C PRO A 14 -3.06 -8.50 -3.78
N ILE A 15 -1.90 -9.10 -4.06
CA ILE A 15 -1.70 -10.56 -3.99
C ILE A 15 -1.82 -11.05 -2.55
N GLY A 16 -1.18 -10.38 -1.58
CA GLY A 16 -1.35 -10.73 -0.17
C GLY A 16 -2.79 -10.57 0.31
N LYS A 17 -3.49 -9.55 -0.19
CA LYS A 17 -4.91 -9.32 0.11
C LYS A 17 -5.81 -10.44 -0.46
N LEU A 18 -5.46 -11.09 -1.57
CA LEU A 18 -6.21 -12.24 -2.07
C LEU A 18 -6.33 -13.38 -1.05
N GLY A 19 -5.30 -13.59 -0.22
CA GLY A 19 -5.35 -14.60 0.84
C GLY A 19 -6.40 -14.33 1.92
N ILE A 20 -6.89 -13.08 2.02
CA ILE A 20 -7.94 -12.65 2.96
C ILE A 20 -9.28 -12.56 2.25
N VAL A 21 -9.33 -11.79 1.17
CA VAL A 21 -10.58 -11.41 0.51
C VAL A 21 -11.06 -12.51 -0.44
N GLY A 22 -10.17 -13.42 -0.85
CA GLY A 22 -10.51 -14.57 -1.70
C GLY A 22 -11.46 -15.55 -1.03
N GLU A 23 -11.34 -15.76 0.28
CA GLU A 23 -12.28 -16.57 1.07
C GLU A 23 -13.67 -15.90 1.13
N MET A 24 -13.71 -14.58 1.38
CA MET A 24 -14.94 -13.78 1.36
C MET A 24 -15.66 -13.78 0.00
N ALA A 25 -14.92 -13.92 -1.11
CA ALA A 25 -15.49 -14.03 -2.45
C ALA A 25 -16.30 -15.33 -2.69
N MET A 26 -16.10 -16.35 -1.83
CA MET A 26 -16.82 -17.62 -1.86
C MET A 26 -18.09 -17.52 -1.03
N ASP A 27 -17.97 -17.09 0.23
CA ASP A 27 -19.06 -17.15 1.20
C ASP A 27 -20.03 -15.97 1.10
N ARG A 28 -19.53 -14.78 0.70
CA ARG A 28 -20.31 -13.53 0.72
C ARG A 28 -20.03 -12.65 -0.50
N PRO A 29 -20.51 -13.04 -1.70
CA PRO A 29 -20.20 -12.36 -2.96
C PRO A 29 -20.70 -10.91 -3.04
N GLN A 30 -21.77 -10.55 -2.32
CA GLN A 30 -22.27 -9.17 -2.26
C GLN A 30 -21.35 -8.28 -1.41
N GLU A 31 -20.92 -8.77 -0.24
CA GLU A 31 -19.97 -8.07 0.63
C GLU A 31 -18.61 -7.92 -0.05
N PHE A 32 -18.15 -8.95 -0.77
CA PHE A 32 -16.94 -8.91 -1.59
C PHE A 32 -16.95 -7.77 -2.62
N ARG A 33 -18.03 -7.65 -3.42
CA ARG A 33 -18.15 -6.57 -4.42
C ARG A 33 -18.19 -5.19 -3.76
N LYS A 34 -18.89 -5.07 -2.62
CA LYS A 34 -18.96 -3.82 -1.86
C LYS A 34 -17.57 -3.43 -1.32
N ALA A 35 -16.82 -4.39 -0.79
CA ALA A 35 -15.47 -4.20 -0.28
C ALA A 35 -14.51 -3.75 -1.41
N ILE A 36 -14.51 -4.43 -2.56
CA ILE A 36 -13.67 -4.03 -3.70
C ILE A 36 -14.06 -2.65 -4.24
N ARG A 37 -15.35 -2.34 -4.35
CA ARG A 37 -15.81 -1.01 -4.80
C ARG A 37 -15.37 0.07 -3.83
N SER A 38 -15.55 -0.16 -2.53
CA SER A 38 -15.13 0.76 -1.47
C SER A 38 -13.62 1.01 -1.51
N MET A 39 -12.85 -0.07 -1.66
CA MET A 39 -11.41 -0.02 -1.85
C MET A 39 -11.01 0.79 -3.07
N ALA A 40 -11.62 0.53 -4.23
CA ALA A 40 -11.31 1.24 -5.47
C ALA A 40 -11.56 2.75 -5.31
N ILE A 41 -12.68 3.13 -4.69
CA ILE A 41 -13.01 4.54 -4.42
C ILE A 41 -11.98 5.15 -3.47
N THR A 42 -11.65 4.50 -2.36
CA THR A 42 -10.69 5.06 -1.40
C THR A 42 -9.29 5.18 -1.98
N VAL A 43 -8.86 4.20 -2.76
CA VAL A 43 -7.56 4.27 -3.43
C VAL A 43 -7.53 5.43 -4.42
N ILE A 44 -8.60 5.66 -5.20
CA ILE A 44 -8.68 6.82 -6.11
C ILE A 44 -8.64 8.14 -5.32
N VAL A 45 -9.48 8.27 -4.29
CA VAL A 45 -9.59 9.51 -3.50
C VAL A 45 -8.28 9.83 -2.80
N LEU A 46 -7.70 8.89 -2.06
CA LEU A 46 -6.47 9.11 -1.32
C LEU A 46 -5.26 9.23 -2.25
N SER A 47 -5.21 8.49 -3.37
CA SER A 47 -4.15 8.68 -4.36
C SER A 47 -4.18 10.06 -4.96
N THR A 48 -5.37 10.56 -5.30
CA THR A 48 -5.55 11.92 -5.81
C THR A 48 -5.14 12.94 -4.76
N MET A 49 -5.61 12.77 -3.52
CA MET A 49 -5.30 13.68 -2.42
C MET A 49 -3.79 13.71 -2.14
N PHE A 50 -3.15 12.58 -1.86
CA PHE A 50 -1.74 12.54 -1.49
C PHE A 50 -0.79 12.84 -2.64
N SER A 51 -1.13 12.47 -3.88
CA SER A 51 -0.28 12.80 -5.03
C SER A 51 -0.31 14.29 -5.36
N LEU A 52 -1.42 14.99 -5.16
CA LEU A 52 -1.54 16.42 -5.47
C LEU A 52 -1.19 17.31 -4.28
N VAL A 53 -1.64 16.94 -3.08
CA VAL A 53 -1.57 17.76 -1.86
C VAL A 53 -0.36 17.40 -0.98
N GLY A 54 0.25 16.22 -1.17
CA GLY A 54 1.30 15.68 -0.30
C GLY A 54 2.49 16.62 -0.10
N GLY A 55 3.11 17.08 -1.19
CA GLY A 55 4.23 18.02 -1.12
C GLY A 55 3.88 19.33 -0.43
N PRO A 56 2.83 20.06 -0.89
CA PRO A 56 2.37 21.28 -0.24
C PRO A 56 2.02 21.11 1.24
N LEU A 57 1.42 19.98 1.62
CA LEU A 57 1.07 19.66 3.01
C LEU A 57 2.32 19.49 3.88
N LEU A 58 3.33 18.75 3.41
CA LEU A 58 4.59 18.61 4.15
C LEU A 58 5.28 19.94 4.35
N SER A 59 5.33 20.79 3.30
CA SER A 59 5.89 22.13 3.38
C SER A 59 5.13 23.02 4.38
N ALA A 60 3.79 22.97 4.37
CA ALA A 60 2.96 23.73 5.31
C ALA A 60 3.19 23.32 6.78
N LEU A 61 3.53 22.05 7.01
CA LEU A 61 3.85 21.51 8.33
C LEU A 61 5.34 21.63 8.69
N ASN A 62 6.17 22.28 7.85
CA ASN A 62 7.63 22.35 8.00
C ASN A 62 8.30 20.97 8.18
N VAL A 63 7.76 19.95 7.50
CA VAL A 63 8.33 18.59 7.54
C VAL A 63 9.39 18.46 6.46
N ASP A 64 10.64 18.22 6.86
CA ASP A 64 11.74 17.98 5.93
C ASP A 64 11.56 16.66 5.16
N MET A 65 11.84 16.70 3.86
CA MET A 65 11.68 15.55 2.97
C MET A 65 12.60 14.38 3.35
N VAL A 66 13.81 14.64 3.84
CA VAL A 66 14.75 13.59 4.25
C VAL A 66 14.21 12.89 5.50
N GLY A 67 13.72 13.66 6.47
CA GLY A 67 13.05 13.11 7.65
C GLY A 67 11.80 12.29 7.29
N PHE A 68 10.97 12.78 6.38
CA PHE A 68 9.78 12.09 5.91
C PHE A 68 10.11 10.76 5.20
N ARG A 69 11.19 10.72 4.40
CA ARG A 69 11.67 9.48 3.76
C ARG A 69 12.07 8.42 4.77
N ILE A 70 12.81 8.80 5.81
CA ILE A 70 13.23 7.88 6.88
C ILE A 70 12.00 7.35 7.63
N ALA A 71 11.13 8.25 8.12
CA ALA A 71 9.93 7.86 8.87
C ALA A 71 9.00 6.97 8.03
N GLY A 72 8.80 7.35 6.77
CA GLY A 72 8.02 6.60 5.81
C GLY A 72 8.58 5.21 5.50
N GLY A 73 9.90 5.11 5.31
CA GLY A 73 10.59 3.84 5.13
C GLY A 73 10.44 2.92 6.35
N ILE A 74 10.52 3.46 7.56
CA ILE A 74 10.28 2.71 8.81
C ILE A 74 8.85 2.18 8.88
N ILE A 75 7.85 2.98 8.52
CA ILE A 75 6.44 2.55 8.48
C ILE A 75 6.23 1.41 7.46
N ILE A 76 6.77 1.56 6.26
CA ILE A 76 6.71 0.54 5.19
C ILE A 76 7.39 -0.76 5.64
N LEU A 77 8.55 -0.65 6.30
CA LEU A 77 9.27 -1.79 6.83
C LEU A 77 8.50 -2.49 7.95
N SER A 78 7.98 -1.72 8.92
CA SER A 78 7.20 -2.23 10.04
C SER A 78 5.92 -2.95 9.58
N THR A 79 5.19 -2.36 8.62
CA THR A 79 3.99 -2.98 8.04
C THR A 79 4.31 -4.27 7.27
N SER A 80 5.45 -4.30 6.58
CA SER A 80 5.93 -5.49 5.86
C SER A 80 6.34 -6.61 6.82
N VAL A 81 7.09 -6.29 7.88
CA VAL A 81 7.46 -7.24 8.93
C VAL A 81 6.22 -7.82 9.60
N THR A 82 5.24 -6.98 9.93
CA THR A 82 3.96 -7.42 10.49
C THR A 82 3.26 -8.40 9.56
N THR A 83 3.25 -8.10 8.25
CA THR A 83 2.65 -8.97 7.21
C THR A 83 3.39 -10.30 7.07
N LEU A 84 4.71 -10.32 7.23
CA LEU A 84 5.50 -11.56 7.19
C LEU A 84 5.19 -12.47 8.38
N MET A 85 5.15 -11.89 9.57
CA MET A 85 4.95 -12.63 10.83
C MET A 85 3.50 -13.14 10.97
N HIS A 86 2.53 -12.26 10.78
CA HIS A 86 1.11 -12.55 11.08
C HIS A 86 0.27 -12.85 9.84
N GLY A 87 0.87 -12.78 8.65
CA GLY A 87 0.13 -12.77 7.40
C GLY A 87 -0.47 -11.41 7.09
N SER A 88 -1.13 -11.26 5.95
CA SER A 88 -1.83 -10.04 5.60
C SER A 88 -3.06 -9.92 6.50
N THR A 89 -2.90 -9.49 7.75
CA THR A 89 -4.01 -9.06 8.61
C THR A 89 -4.04 -7.56 8.46
N THR A 90 -5.04 -7.04 7.74
CA THR A 90 -5.40 -5.61 7.64
C THR A 90 -4.75 -4.76 8.73
N THR A 91 -3.61 -4.13 8.41
CA THR A 91 -2.69 -3.60 9.42
C THR A 91 -3.21 -2.29 9.99
N LEU A 92 -3.95 -2.39 11.10
CA LEU A 92 -3.84 -1.62 12.34
C LEU A 92 -4.90 -2.19 13.30
N GLY A 93 -4.44 -2.99 14.26
CA GLY A 93 -5.12 -3.42 15.49
C GLY A 93 -6.63 -3.67 15.41
N GLY A 94 -7.04 -4.94 15.25
CA GLY A 94 -8.41 -5.34 15.56
C GLY A 94 -8.71 -6.74 15.05
N LYS A 95 -9.20 -7.61 15.94
CA LYS A 95 -9.78 -8.90 15.58
C LYS A 95 -10.83 -8.69 14.48
N LEU A 96 -10.91 -9.62 13.53
CA LEU A 96 -11.89 -9.61 12.44
C LEU A 96 -13.36 -9.43 12.90
N GLU A 97 -13.66 -9.62 14.18
CA GLU A 97 -14.99 -9.48 14.78
C GLU A 97 -15.47 -8.02 14.94
N GLU A 98 -14.59 -7.02 14.95
CA GLU A 98 -14.98 -5.60 14.99
C GLU A 98 -15.09 -4.95 13.59
N ALA A 99 -14.70 -5.67 12.53
CA ALA A 99 -14.79 -5.20 11.15
C ALA A 99 -16.24 -5.15 10.60
N ALA A 100 -17.23 -5.53 11.40
CA ALA A 100 -18.63 -5.65 10.99
C ALA A 100 -19.40 -4.31 10.99
N VAL A 101 -18.84 -3.24 11.55
CA VAL A 101 -19.55 -1.95 11.64
C VAL A 101 -18.57 -0.83 11.28
N VAL A 102 -19.02 0.07 10.40
CA VAL A 102 -18.39 1.36 10.04
C VAL A 102 -17.38 1.32 8.86
N PRO A 103 -17.55 2.21 7.86
CA PRO A 103 -16.65 2.39 6.71
C PRO A 103 -15.34 3.10 7.13
N LEU A 104 -14.56 2.44 8.00
CA LEU A 104 -13.19 2.78 8.37
C LEU A 104 -12.18 1.70 7.92
N ALA A 105 -12.66 0.62 7.29
CA ALA A 105 -11.81 -0.28 6.51
C ALA A 105 -11.23 0.40 5.25
N THR A 106 -11.83 1.52 4.85
CA THR A 106 -11.49 2.29 3.66
C THR A 106 -10.11 2.97 3.76
N PRO A 107 -9.78 3.74 4.82
CA PRO A 107 -8.41 4.24 5.02
C PRO A 107 -7.35 3.14 5.18
N LEU A 108 -7.71 1.96 5.67
CA LEU A 108 -6.76 0.86 5.95
C LEU A 108 -6.21 0.17 4.70
N ILE A 109 -6.87 0.28 3.54
CA ILE A 109 -6.39 -0.37 2.30
C ILE A 109 -5.32 0.46 1.60
N VAL A 110 -5.41 1.79 1.69
CA VAL A 110 -4.30 2.71 1.45
C VAL A 110 -3.52 2.77 2.74
N GLY A 111 -2.84 1.67 3.06
CA GLY A 111 -2.03 1.60 4.26
C GLY A 111 -1.05 2.78 4.32
N PRO A 112 -0.54 3.11 5.51
CA PRO A 112 0.33 4.27 5.68
C PRO A 112 1.57 4.20 4.76
N GLY A 113 2.01 3.00 4.37
CA GLY A 113 3.05 2.82 3.34
C GLY A 113 2.68 3.35 1.96
N THR A 114 1.45 3.11 1.47
CA THR A 114 0.98 3.68 0.20
C THR A 114 0.90 5.20 0.28
N MET A 115 0.43 5.75 1.40
CA MET A 115 0.37 7.21 1.59
C MET A 115 1.76 7.84 1.52
N THR A 116 2.72 7.31 2.27
CA THR A 116 4.13 7.73 2.24
C THR A 116 4.68 7.71 0.82
N THR A 117 4.52 6.60 0.10
CA THR A 117 5.06 6.45 -1.25
C THR A 117 4.47 7.45 -2.22
N LEU A 118 3.16 7.73 -2.14
CA LEU A 118 2.51 8.70 -3.01
C LEU A 118 3.01 10.13 -2.76
N ILE A 119 3.16 10.52 -1.49
CA ILE A 119 3.70 11.84 -1.14
C ILE A 119 5.15 11.94 -1.62
N LEU A 120 5.97 10.93 -1.36
CA LEU A 120 7.37 10.93 -1.74
C LEU A 120 7.54 10.98 -3.26
N TYR A 121 6.85 10.11 -4.00
CA TYR A 121 6.95 10.05 -5.46
C TYR A 121 6.36 11.28 -6.12
N SER A 122 5.33 11.90 -5.53
CA SER A 122 4.83 13.20 -6.00
C SER A 122 5.93 14.26 -5.99
N THR A 123 6.80 14.25 -4.98
CA THR A 123 7.92 15.20 -4.91
C THR A 123 9.12 14.83 -5.79
N ILE A 124 9.38 13.54 -6.03
CA ILE A 124 10.51 13.07 -6.85
C ILE A 124 10.17 13.12 -8.35
N TYR A 125 9.01 12.59 -8.74
CA TYR A 125 8.61 12.39 -10.13
C TYR A 125 7.55 13.39 -10.61
N GLY A 126 7.02 14.20 -9.70
CA GLY A 126 5.95 15.15 -9.95
C GLY A 126 4.56 14.61 -9.63
N PRO A 127 3.62 15.50 -9.30
CA PRO A 127 2.27 15.13 -8.84
C PRO A 127 1.44 14.42 -9.91
N THR A 128 1.53 14.87 -11.17
CA THR A 128 0.77 14.32 -12.29
C THR A 128 1.25 12.91 -12.67
N ALA A 129 2.57 12.72 -12.80
CA ALA A 129 3.16 11.43 -13.12
C ALA A 129 2.86 10.40 -12.03
N THR A 130 2.96 10.79 -10.76
CA THR A 130 2.65 9.94 -9.60
C THR A 130 1.17 9.59 -9.54
N LEU A 131 0.28 10.54 -9.82
CA LEU A 131 -1.15 10.28 -9.87
C LEU A 131 -1.51 9.25 -10.95
N ILE A 132 -1.01 9.42 -12.17
CA ILE A 132 -1.27 8.48 -13.28
C ILE A 132 -0.71 7.09 -12.95
N ALA A 133 0.51 7.02 -12.41
CA ALA A 133 1.12 5.76 -12.00
C ALA A 133 0.33 5.07 -10.88
N SER A 134 -0.14 5.84 -9.89
CA SER A 134 -0.96 5.31 -8.81
C SER A 134 -2.30 4.79 -9.31
N LEU A 135 -3.00 5.55 -10.16
CA LEU A 135 -4.28 5.10 -10.74
C LEU A 135 -4.11 3.83 -11.56
N THR A 136 -3.01 3.71 -12.29
CA THR A 136 -2.68 2.51 -13.07
C THR A 136 -2.39 1.31 -12.16
N ALA A 137 -1.55 1.49 -11.13
CA ALA A 137 -1.26 0.46 -10.13
C ALA A 137 -2.54 0.01 -9.40
N SER A 138 -3.43 0.94 -9.12
CA SER A 138 -4.70 0.70 -8.44
C SER A 138 -5.69 -0.07 -9.31
N ALA A 139 -5.76 0.26 -10.60
CA ALA A 139 -6.55 -0.50 -11.57
C ALA A 139 -6.03 -1.94 -11.68
N LEU A 140 -4.70 -2.13 -11.72
CA LEU A 140 -4.08 -3.46 -11.69
C LEU A 140 -4.40 -4.20 -10.40
N SER A 141 -4.32 -3.56 -9.24
CA SER A 141 -4.66 -4.17 -7.94
C SER A 141 -6.11 -4.65 -7.89
N VAL A 142 -7.06 -3.84 -8.38
CA VAL A 142 -8.47 -4.23 -8.47
C VAL A 142 -8.65 -5.41 -9.43
N ALA A 143 -7.98 -5.40 -10.59
CA ALA A 143 -8.01 -6.51 -11.54
C ALA A 143 -7.46 -7.79 -10.92
N THR A 144 -6.31 -7.72 -10.23
CA THR A 144 -5.71 -8.84 -9.50
C THR A 144 -6.65 -9.40 -8.45
N LEU A 145 -7.38 -8.54 -7.72
CA LEU A 145 -8.32 -9.00 -6.70
C LEU A 145 -9.55 -9.70 -7.31
N TYR A 146 -10.09 -9.19 -8.42
CA TYR A 146 -11.21 -9.84 -9.12
C TYR A 146 -10.83 -11.16 -9.77
N LEU A 147 -9.70 -11.20 -10.50
CA LEU A 147 -9.23 -12.38 -11.21
C LEU A 147 -8.68 -13.41 -10.24
N GLY A 148 -7.89 -12.96 -9.27
CA GLY A 148 -7.29 -13.81 -8.25
C GLY A 148 -8.29 -14.45 -7.31
N ALA A 149 -9.45 -13.82 -7.04
CA ALA A 149 -10.52 -14.45 -6.27
C ALA A 149 -11.03 -15.73 -6.95
N ARG A 150 -11.03 -15.82 -8.28
CA ARG A 150 -11.35 -17.06 -9.01
C ARG A 150 -10.25 -18.11 -8.87
N LEU A 151 -8.98 -17.69 -8.84
CA LEU A 151 -7.86 -18.59 -8.61
C LEU A 151 -7.85 -19.16 -7.19
N VAL A 152 -8.18 -18.34 -6.20
CA VAL A 152 -8.33 -18.79 -4.81
C VAL A 152 -9.47 -19.81 -4.67
N LYS A 153 -10.55 -19.69 -5.47
CA LYS A 153 -11.60 -20.73 -5.53
C LYS A 153 -11.10 -22.07 -6.03
N LEU A 154 -10.13 -22.09 -6.95
CA LEU A 154 -9.64 -23.32 -7.59
C LEU A 154 -8.52 -23.98 -6.77
N PHE A 155 -7.61 -23.19 -6.21
CA PHE A 155 -6.39 -23.67 -5.56
C PHE A 155 -6.37 -23.46 -4.03
N GLY A 156 -7.41 -22.87 -3.47
CA GLY A 156 -7.46 -22.46 -2.07
C GLY A 156 -6.62 -21.21 -1.76
N PRO A 157 -6.64 -20.74 -0.50
CA PRO A 157 -5.99 -19.48 -0.10
C PRO A 157 -4.48 -19.61 0.15
N VAL A 158 -3.96 -20.83 0.30
CA VAL A 158 -2.55 -21.08 0.70
C VAL A 158 -1.53 -20.50 -0.29
N PRO A 159 -1.65 -20.71 -1.63
CA PRO A 159 -0.70 -20.14 -2.58
C PRO A 159 -0.71 -18.60 -2.57
N ALA A 160 -1.88 -17.99 -2.44
CA ALA A 160 -2.02 -16.53 -2.35
C ALA A 160 -1.37 -15.97 -1.07
N LYS A 161 -1.51 -16.67 0.06
CA LYS A 161 -0.82 -16.31 1.32
C LYS A 161 0.70 -16.40 1.19
N ALA A 162 1.22 -17.44 0.52
CA ALA A 162 2.66 -17.59 0.29
C ALA A 162 3.22 -16.48 -0.62
N LEU A 163 2.57 -16.20 -1.75
CA LEU A 163 2.96 -15.11 -2.65
C LEU A 163 2.82 -13.73 -1.97
N GLY A 164 1.81 -13.56 -1.12
CA GLY A 164 1.65 -12.35 -0.29
C GLY A 164 2.83 -12.09 0.64
N ARG A 165 3.41 -13.14 1.23
CA ARG A 165 4.63 -13.05 2.04
C ARG A 165 5.86 -12.72 1.20
N PHE A 166 5.97 -13.29 0.01
CA PHE A 166 7.04 -12.92 -0.93
C PHE A 166 6.97 -11.44 -1.32
N MET A 167 5.78 -10.93 -1.62
CA MET A 167 5.57 -9.49 -1.85
C MET A 167 5.95 -8.66 -0.62
N ALA A 168 5.60 -9.11 0.59
CA ALA A 168 5.98 -8.40 1.81
C ALA A 168 7.51 -8.34 2.02
N LEU A 169 8.27 -9.36 1.59
CA LEU A 169 9.74 -9.28 1.57
C LEU A 169 10.23 -8.18 0.64
N ILE A 170 9.67 -8.07 -0.57
CA ILE A 170 10.03 -7.01 -1.53
C ILE A 170 9.75 -5.63 -0.94
N ILE A 171 8.58 -5.45 -0.32
CA ILE A 171 8.19 -4.18 0.30
C ILE A 171 9.10 -3.84 1.48
N ALA A 172 9.51 -4.82 2.29
CA ALA A 172 10.48 -4.63 3.37
C ALA A 172 11.84 -4.13 2.84
N THR A 173 12.29 -4.67 1.70
CA THR A 173 13.49 -4.18 1.01
C THR A 173 13.32 -2.73 0.58
N THR A 174 12.21 -2.38 -0.07
CA THR A 174 11.92 -0.98 -0.47
C THR A 174 11.87 -0.04 0.74
N GLY A 175 11.27 -0.45 1.86
CA GLY A 175 11.27 0.33 3.10
C GLY A 175 12.70 0.55 3.63
N THR A 176 13.54 -0.48 3.58
CA THR A 176 14.96 -0.40 3.97
C THR A 176 15.72 0.58 3.07
N GLU A 177 15.54 0.50 1.75
CA GLU A 177 16.17 1.41 0.79
C GLU A 177 15.77 2.87 1.01
N LEU A 178 14.51 3.14 1.35
CA LEU A 178 14.04 4.47 1.70
C LEU A 178 14.73 5.02 2.95
N VAL A 179 14.90 4.18 3.98
CA VAL A 179 15.64 4.55 5.21
C VAL A 179 17.10 4.83 4.90
N LEU A 180 17.78 3.92 4.20
CA LEU A 180 19.20 4.06 3.87
C LEU A 180 19.47 5.29 3.00
N SER A 181 18.62 5.54 2.01
CA SER A 181 18.74 6.71 1.14
C SER A 181 18.40 8.01 1.86
N GLY A 182 17.49 7.98 2.84
CA GLY A 182 17.25 9.12 3.72
C GLY A 182 18.46 9.42 4.61
N LEU A 183 19.03 8.38 5.23
CA LEU A 183 20.23 8.51 6.06
C LEU A 183 21.44 9.02 5.26
N SER A 184 21.66 8.52 4.04
CA SER A 184 22.76 8.98 3.19
C SER A 184 22.63 10.48 2.87
N GLN A 185 21.44 10.93 2.49
CA GLN A 185 21.16 12.35 2.22
C GLN A 185 21.34 13.22 3.47
N TYR A 186 20.97 12.72 4.65
CA TYR A 186 21.18 13.43 5.90
C TYR A 186 22.67 13.60 6.21
N VAL A 187 23.46 12.53 6.05
CA VAL A 187 24.92 12.56 6.27
C VAL A 187 25.63 13.46 5.29
N GLU A 188 25.25 13.45 4.00
CA GLU A 188 25.82 14.37 3.00
C GLU A 188 25.56 15.84 3.37
N ARG A 189 24.35 16.17 3.83
CA ARG A 189 24.02 17.53 4.30
C ARG A 189 24.84 17.97 5.51
N LEU A 190 25.25 17.05 6.39
CA LEU A 190 26.12 17.37 7.52
C LEU A 190 27.58 17.59 7.13
N ARG A 191 28.00 17.09 5.97
CA ARG A 191 29.37 17.23 5.45
C ARG A 191 29.56 18.46 4.56
N ALA A 192 28.47 19.02 4.03
CA ALA A 192 28.44 20.23 3.21
C ALA A 192 28.40 21.49 4.08
#